data_AF-A0A3S9ME85-F1
#
_entry.id   AF-A0A3S9ME85-F1
#
_cell.length_a   1.000
_cell.length_b   1.000
_cell.length_c   1.000
_cell.angle_alpha   90.00
_cell.angle_beta   90.00
_cell.angle_gamma   90.00
#
_symmetry.space_group_name_H-M   'P 1'
#
loop_
_entity.id
_entity.type
_entity.pdbx_description
1 polymer ?
#
loop_
_entity_poly.entity_id
_entity_poly.type
_entity_poly.pdbx_seq_one_letter_code
_entity_poly.pdbx_strand_id
1 'polypeptide(L)'
;MRTQLKLTRDGDAFIARLAPSQASAMYEALSHLSEQDYGDTELTLLVGSGREAVDALVERLAGRHTEVRDFRLTIEELHMVHSALTAAPTMFLVRGGVFAEEPFHIRLGFYRENFDVLAHAVVQAVAEA
;
A
#
# COMPACT_ATOMS: atom_id res chain seq x y z
N MET A 1 2.67 -10.25 10.36
CA MET A 1 2.44 -8.79 10.48
C MET A 1 1.23 -8.53 11.39
N ARG A 2 1.10 -7.35 12.05
CA ARG A 2 -0.15 -6.98 12.73
C ARG A 2 -1.19 -6.62 11.67
N THR A 3 -2.32 -7.32 11.68
CA THR A 3 -3.30 -7.28 10.59
C THR A 3 -4.45 -6.32 10.84
N GLN A 4 -4.74 -6.01 12.10
CA GLN A 4 -5.79 -5.04 12.46
C GLN A 4 -5.32 -3.62 12.18
N LEU A 5 -6.01 -2.96 11.25
CA LEU A 5 -5.90 -1.53 10.98
C LEU A 5 -7.00 -0.81 11.74
N LYS A 6 -6.65 0.27 12.45
CA LYS A 6 -7.66 1.15 13.05
C LYS A 6 -7.68 2.46 12.27
N LEU A 7 -8.85 2.76 11.70
CA LEU A 7 -9.16 4.05 11.11
C LEU A 7 -10.12 4.80 12.05
N THR A 8 -10.06 6.13 12.01
CA THR A 8 -11.04 7.00 12.67
C THR A 8 -11.38 8.10 11.69
N ARG A 9 -12.66 8.23 11.34
CA ARG A 9 -13.11 9.28 10.43
C ARG A 9 -12.89 10.66 11.06
N ASP A 10 -12.29 11.56 10.30
CA ASP A 10 -12.00 12.94 10.68
C ASP A 10 -12.31 13.89 9.52
N GLY A 11 -13.58 14.27 9.40
CA GLY A 11 -14.11 15.05 8.29
C GLY A 11 -14.13 14.26 6.99
N ASP A 12 -13.37 14.74 6.01
CA ASP A 12 -13.15 14.14 4.68
C ASP A 12 -12.00 13.12 4.64
N ALA A 13 -11.30 12.94 5.75
CA ALA A 13 -10.15 12.04 5.85
C ALA A 13 -10.34 10.99 6.95
N PHE A 14 -9.35 10.11 7.05
CA PHE A 14 -9.23 9.08 8.06
C PHE A 14 -7.89 9.22 8.77
N ILE A 15 -7.90 9.14 10.10
CA ILE A 15 -6.68 8.98 10.88
C ILE A 15 -6.39 7.48 10.99
N ALA A 16 -5.35 7.05 10.29
CA ALA A 16 -4.85 5.68 10.29
C ALA A 16 -3.72 5.53 11.31
N ARG A 17 -3.95 4.74 12.36
CA ARG A 17 -2.91 4.39 13.33
C ARG A 17 -2.16 3.15 12.86
N LEU A 18 -1.00 3.36 12.24
CA LEU A 18 -0.22 2.30 11.59
C LEU A 18 0.87 1.76 12.51
N ALA A 19 0.95 0.44 12.62
CA ALA A 19 2.13 -0.23 13.14
C ALA A 19 3.30 -0.12 12.13
N PRO A 20 4.56 -0.18 12.61
CA PRO A 20 5.78 -0.31 11.80
C PRO A 20 5.64 -1.08 10.49
N SER A 21 5.20 -2.34 10.59
CA SER A 21 5.08 -3.24 9.44
C SER A 21 3.96 -2.86 8.47
N GLN A 22 2.89 -2.22 8.95
CA GLN A 22 1.81 -1.75 8.09
C GLN A 22 2.29 -0.54 7.27
N ALA A 23 2.91 0.45 7.93
CA ALA A 23 3.46 1.61 7.23
C ALA A 23 4.54 1.20 6.21
N SER A 24 5.42 0.27 6.59
CA SER A 24 6.44 -0.28 5.69
C SER A 24 5.82 -1.04 4.52
N ALA A 25 4.82 -1.90 4.71
CA ALA A 25 4.17 -2.60 3.60
C ALA A 25 3.47 -1.64 2.62
N MET A 26 2.79 -0.61 3.13
CA MET A 26 2.16 0.42 2.28
C MET A 26 3.21 1.21 1.50
N TYR A 27 4.31 1.60 2.16
CA TYR A 27 5.43 2.29 1.54
C TYR A 27 6.08 1.43 0.44
N GLU A 28 6.45 0.19 0.73
CA GLU A 28 7.11 -0.70 -0.23
C GLU A 28 6.23 -1.00 -1.43
N ALA A 29 4.92 -1.20 -1.23
CA ALA A 29 3.98 -1.40 -2.32
C ALA A 29 3.93 -0.19 -3.27
N LEU A 30 3.76 1.02 -2.73
CA LEU A 30 3.68 2.24 -3.53
C LEU A 30 5.03 2.62 -4.15
N SER A 31 6.13 2.50 -3.40
CA SER A 31 7.48 2.76 -3.90
C SER A 31 7.82 1.83 -5.06
N HIS A 32 7.48 0.54 -4.95
CA HIS A 32 7.75 -0.41 -6.03
C HIS A 32 7.03 -0.05 -7.33
N LEU A 33 5.77 0.40 -7.23
CA LEU A 33 5.01 0.92 -8.37
C LEU A 33 5.57 2.26 -8.87
N SER A 34 6.08 3.09 -7.96
CA SER A 34 6.69 4.38 -8.30
C SER A 34 7.96 4.24 -9.12
N GLU A 35 8.79 3.26 -8.78
CA GLU A 35 10.06 2.97 -9.44
C GLU A 35 9.91 2.32 -10.82
N GLN A 36 8.73 1.81 -11.17
CA GLN A 36 8.47 1.32 -12.52
C GLN A 36 8.33 2.49 -13.50
N ASP A 37 8.72 2.27 -14.76
CA ASP A 37 8.61 3.24 -15.86
C ASP A 37 7.17 3.36 -16.38
N TYR A 38 6.23 3.59 -15.46
CA TYR A 38 4.82 3.85 -15.76
C TYR A 38 4.59 5.35 -15.94
N GLY A 39 3.91 5.71 -17.03
CA GLY A 39 3.34 7.03 -17.21
C GLY A 39 2.13 7.26 -16.30
N ASP A 40 1.63 8.49 -16.30
CA ASP A 40 0.47 8.88 -15.49
C ASP A 40 -0.79 8.08 -15.83
N THR A 41 -0.94 7.66 -17.09
CA THR A 41 -2.11 6.89 -17.52
C THR A 41 -2.08 5.49 -16.91
N GLU A 42 -0.94 4.81 -16.98
CA GLU A 42 -0.76 3.49 -16.39
C GLU A 42 -0.94 3.52 -14.87
N LEU A 43 -0.41 4.55 -14.20
CA LEU A 43 -0.60 4.71 -12.75
C LEU A 43 -2.04 5.00 -12.37
N THR A 44 -2.72 5.83 -13.16
CA THR A 44 -4.14 6.10 -12.94
C THR A 44 -4.95 4.81 -13.04
N LEU A 45 -4.61 3.91 -13.97
CA LEU A 45 -5.25 2.60 -14.06
C LEU A 45 -4.90 1.68 -12.88
N LEU A 46 -3.65 1.70 -12.42
CA LEU A 46 -3.17 0.82 -11.35
C LEU A 46 -3.67 1.24 -9.96
N VAL A 47 -3.64 2.54 -9.65
CA VAL A 47 -3.88 3.04 -8.29
C VAL A 47 -4.88 4.19 -8.21
N GLY A 48 -5.44 4.63 -9.34
CA GLY A 48 -6.43 5.71 -9.39
C GLY A 48 -5.83 7.11 -9.33
N SER A 49 -4.51 7.27 -9.50
CA SER A 49 -3.83 8.56 -9.44
C SER A 49 -2.55 8.57 -10.28
N GLY A 50 -2.10 9.77 -10.68
CA GLY A 50 -0.84 9.96 -11.41
C GLY A 50 0.40 9.99 -10.51
N ARG A 51 1.57 10.13 -11.14
CA ARG A 51 2.91 10.06 -10.52
C ARG A 51 3.05 10.99 -9.31
N GLU A 52 2.70 12.27 -9.47
CA GLU A 52 2.89 13.29 -8.43
C GLU A 52 2.18 12.92 -7.12
N ALA A 53 0.94 12.45 -7.21
CA ALA A 53 0.16 12.05 -6.03
C ALA A 53 0.71 10.77 -5.38
N VAL A 54 1.18 9.81 -6.19
CA VAL A 54 1.83 8.59 -5.70
C VAL A 54 3.10 8.95 -4.93
N ASP A 55 3.96 9.79 -5.52
CA ASP A 55 5.24 10.16 -4.93
C ASP A 55 5.04 10.96 -3.64
N ALA A 56 4.07 11.88 -3.61
CA ALA A 56 3.72 12.62 -2.40
C ALA A 56 3.26 11.70 -1.24
N LEU A 57 2.53 10.62 -1.55
CA LEU A 57 2.12 9.65 -0.55
C LEU A 57 3.29 8.75 -0.10
N VAL A 58 4.16 8.34 -1.03
CA VAL A 58 5.39 7.60 -0.72
C VAL A 58 6.29 8.41 0.22
N GLU A 59 6.51 9.69 -0.07
CA GLU A 59 7.30 10.59 0.77
C GLU A 59 6.71 10.73 2.18
N ARG A 60 5.38 10.83 2.30
CA ARG A 60 4.71 10.90 3.60
C ARG A 60 4.85 9.61 4.41
N LEU A 61 4.74 8.47 3.73
CA LEU A 61 4.90 7.16 4.36
C LEU A 61 6.36 6.84 4.68
N ALA A 62 7.33 7.53 4.08
CA ALA A 62 8.75 7.29 4.28
C ALA A 62 9.21 7.48 5.74
N GLY A 63 10.40 6.94 6.03
CA GLY A 63 11.05 7.01 7.33
C GLY A 63 11.43 5.64 7.87
N ARG A 64 11.91 5.58 9.11
CA ARG A 64 12.47 4.35 9.70
C ARG A 64 11.43 3.30 10.13
N HIS A 65 10.14 3.62 10.06
CA HIS A 65 9.02 2.77 10.50
C HIS A 65 9.26 2.05 11.84
N THR A 66 9.91 2.67 12.82
CA THR A 66 10.27 2.01 14.09
C THR A 66 9.17 2.07 15.15
N GLU A 67 8.24 3.01 14.99
CA GLU A 67 7.21 3.31 15.98
C GLU A 67 5.83 3.34 15.34
N VAL A 68 4.80 3.14 16.16
CA VAL A 68 3.40 3.33 15.75
C VAL A 68 3.17 4.81 15.48
N ARG A 69 2.61 5.15 14.31
CA ARG A 69 2.38 6.53 13.88
C ARG A 69 0.98 6.71 13.31
N ASP A 70 0.45 7.91 13.49
CA ASP A 70 -0.84 8.30 12.92
C ASP A 70 -0.61 9.01 11.58
N PHE A 71 -1.37 8.60 10.56
CA PHE A 71 -1.38 9.20 9.23
C PHE A 71 -2.79 9.69 8.94
N ARG A 72 -2.93 10.97 8.58
CA ARG A 72 -4.16 11.47 7.97
C ARG A 72 -4.15 11.06 6.51
N LEU A 73 -5.15 10.29 6.08
CA LEU A 73 -5.29 9.77 4.70
C LEU A 73 -6.66 10.10 4.16
N THR A 74 -6.76 10.55 2.90
CA THR A 74 -8.06 10.68 2.22
C THR A 74 -8.58 9.32 1.75
N ILE A 75 -9.83 9.27 1.27
CA ILE A 75 -10.36 8.04 0.68
C ILE A 75 -9.61 7.64 -0.60
N GLU A 76 -9.16 8.62 -1.39
CA GLU A 76 -8.35 8.41 -2.59
C GLU A 76 -6.98 7.82 -2.24
N GLU A 77 -6.35 8.30 -1.17
CA GLU A 77 -5.07 7.76 -0.69
C GLU A 77 -5.22 6.34 -0.13
N LEU A 78 -6.32 6.06 0.56
CA LEU A 78 -6.64 4.69 1.01
C LEU A 78 -6.91 3.75 -0.17
N HIS A 79 -7.60 4.23 -1.22
CA HIS A 79 -7.75 3.50 -2.46
C HIS A 79 -6.39 3.24 -3.12
N MET A 80 -5.53 4.26 -3.20
CA MET A 80 -4.19 4.15 -3.78
C MET A 80 -3.36 3.07 -3.06
N VAL A 81 -3.38 3.07 -1.73
CA VAL A 81 -2.72 2.05 -0.90
C VAL A 81 -3.30 0.66 -1.15
N HIS A 82 -4.63 0.52 -1.10
CA HIS A 82 -5.31 -0.76 -1.34
C HIS A 82 -4.96 -1.32 -2.72
N SER A 83 -5.03 -0.49 -3.75
CA SER A 83 -4.73 -0.86 -5.12
C SER A 83 -3.25 -1.18 -5.30
N ALA A 84 -2.34 -0.47 -4.63
CA ALA A 84 -0.92 -0.81 -4.64
C ALA A 84 -0.62 -2.18 -4.01
N LEU A 85 -1.22 -2.46 -2.84
CA LEU A 85 -1.08 -3.75 -2.15
C LEU A 85 -1.58 -4.93 -2.99
N THR A 86 -2.56 -4.71 -3.86
CA THR A 86 -3.12 -5.75 -4.73
C THR A 86 -2.43 -5.83 -6.09
N ALA A 87 -1.91 -4.72 -6.61
CA ALA A 87 -1.23 -4.65 -7.89
C ALA A 87 0.22 -5.13 -7.81
N ALA A 88 0.98 -4.75 -6.78
CA ALA A 88 2.41 -5.07 -6.67
C ALA A 88 2.69 -6.59 -6.78
N PRO A 89 1.94 -7.50 -6.13
CA PRO A 89 2.15 -8.94 -6.29
C PRO A 89 2.03 -9.44 -7.75
N THR A 90 1.22 -8.79 -8.58
CA THR A 90 1.03 -9.21 -9.99
C THR A 90 2.29 -9.04 -10.84
N MET A 91 3.23 -8.20 -10.41
CA MET A 91 4.51 -7.96 -11.08
C MET A 91 5.53 -9.08 -10.86
N PHE A 92 5.24 -10.00 -9.94
CA PHE A 92 6.07 -11.15 -9.61
C PHE A 92 5.49 -12.46 -10.16
N LEU A 93 4.60 -12.35 -11.15
CA LEU A 93 4.12 -13.50 -11.90
C LEU A 93 5.15 -13.89 -12.97
N VAL A 94 5.53 -15.15 -13.00
CA VAL A 94 6.40 -15.71 -14.04
C VAL A 94 5.57 -16.30 -15.19
N ARG A 95 6.24 -16.77 -16.25
CA ARG A 95 5.58 -17.44 -17.37
C ARG A 95 4.66 -18.57 -16.86
N GLY A 96 3.41 -18.55 -17.29
CA GLY A 96 2.37 -19.47 -16.82
C GLY A 96 1.53 -18.95 -15.66
N GLY A 97 1.72 -17.71 -15.20
CA GLY A 97 0.90 -17.07 -14.16
C GLY A 97 1.21 -17.55 -12.74
N VAL A 98 2.32 -18.27 -12.55
CA VAL A 98 2.76 -18.71 -11.23
C VAL A 98 3.39 -17.54 -10.50
N PHE A 99 3.02 -17.34 -9.24
CA PHE A 99 3.60 -16.31 -8.39
C PHE A 99 4.95 -16.76 -7.83
N ALA A 100 5.98 -15.91 -7.97
CA ALA A 100 7.30 -16.17 -7.43
C ALA A 100 7.48 -15.48 -6.06
N GLU A 101 7.19 -16.23 -4.99
CA GLU A 101 7.22 -15.73 -3.60
C GLU A 101 8.61 -15.25 -3.17
N GLU A 102 9.68 -15.97 -3.53
CA GLU A 102 11.04 -15.61 -3.10
C GLU A 102 11.50 -14.25 -3.67
N PRO A 103 11.38 -13.98 -4.99
CA PRO A 103 11.64 -12.64 -5.52
C PRO A 103 10.79 -11.53 -4.90
N PHE A 104 9.49 -11.79 -4.65
CA PHE A 104 8.60 -10.84 -3.98
C PHE A 104 9.09 -10.52 -2.57
N HIS A 105 9.41 -11.55 -1.79
CA HIS A 105 9.89 -11.42 -0.42
C HIS A 105 11.24 -10.70 -0.35
N ILE A 106 12.17 -11.05 -1.25
CA ILE A 106 13.47 -10.37 -1.32
C ILE A 106 13.30 -8.90 -1.69
N ARG A 107 12.41 -8.57 -2.63
CA ARG A 107 12.25 -7.19 -3.10
C ARG A 107 11.50 -6.30 -2.12
N LEU A 108 10.41 -6.80 -1.53
CA LEU A 108 9.48 -5.99 -0.73
C LEU A 108 9.57 -6.29 0.77
N GLY A 109 10.29 -7.33 1.19
CA GLY A 109 10.46 -7.68 2.61
C GLY A 109 9.25 -8.35 3.27
N PHE A 110 8.21 -8.68 2.50
CA PHE A 110 6.97 -9.28 3.01
C PHE A 110 6.60 -10.54 2.21
N TYR A 111 5.84 -11.44 2.82
CA TYR A 111 5.14 -12.49 2.07
C TYR A 111 3.84 -11.94 1.47
N ARG A 112 3.40 -12.51 0.35
CA ARG A 112 2.15 -12.09 -0.34
C ARG A 112 0.94 -12.03 0.60
N GLU A 113 0.81 -13.01 1.49
CA GLU A 113 -0.28 -13.06 2.47
C GLU A 113 -0.36 -11.78 3.33
N ASN A 114 0.78 -11.16 3.65
CA ASN A 114 0.78 -9.90 4.40
C ASN A 114 0.08 -8.78 3.60
N PHE A 115 0.32 -8.70 2.29
CA PHE A 115 -0.30 -7.69 1.43
C PHE A 115 -1.80 -7.95 1.29
N ASP A 116 -2.19 -9.20 1.01
CA ASP A 116 -3.59 -9.60 0.87
C ASP A 116 -4.39 -9.28 2.14
N VAL A 117 -3.84 -9.62 3.31
CA VAL A 117 -4.49 -9.35 4.59
C VAL A 117 -4.55 -7.85 4.91
N LEU A 118 -3.51 -7.08 4.59
CA LEU A 118 -3.52 -5.64 4.82
C LEU A 118 -4.51 -4.92 3.89
N ALA A 119 -4.57 -5.30 2.62
CA ALA A 119 -5.54 -4.76 1.67
C ALA A 119 -6.97 -5.02 2.17
N HIS A 120 -7.25 -6.25 2.62
CA HIS A 120 -8.54 -6.58 3.22
C HIS A 120 -8.83 -5.74 4.47
N ALA A 121 -7.84 -5.57 5.36
CA ALA A 121 -7.98 -4.77 6.57
C ALA A 121 -8.24 -3.28 6.29
N VAL A 122 -7.70 -2.71 5.21
CA VAL A 122 -8.02 -1.34 4.78
C VAL A 122 -9.51 -1.20 4.50
N VAL A 123 -10.08 -2.10 3.70
CA VAL A 123 -11.52 -2.04 3.34
C VAL A 123 -12.40 -2.23 4.57
N GLN A 124 -12.10 -3.21 5.42
CA GLN A 124 -12.84 -3.45 6.66
C GLN A 124 -12.79 -2.22 7.58
N ALA A 125 -11.61 -1.64 7.80
CA ALA A 125 -11.47 -0.50 8.68
C ALA A 125 -12.19 0.76 8.16
N VAL A 126 -12.29 0.95 6.84
CA VAL A 126 -13.10 2.05 6.26
C VAL A 126 -14.59 1.82 6.49
N ALA A 127 -15.07 0.59 6.37
CA ALA A 127 -16.48 0.25 6.59
C ALA A 127 -16.91 0.42 8.06
N GLU A 128 -15.97 0.27 8.99
CA GLU A 128 -16.21 0.37 10.44
C GLU A 128 -15.99 1.78 11.03
N ALA A 129 -15.42 2.72 10.27
CA ALA A 129 -14.91 4.02 10.76
C ALA A 129 -15.87 5.22 10.67
#